data_AF-A0AAP8GUR2-F1
#
_entry.id   AF-A0AAP8GUR2-F1
#
_cell.length_a   1.000
_cell.length_b   1.000
_cell.length_c   1.000
_cell.angle_alpha   90.00
_cell.angle_beta   90.00
_cell.angle_gamma   90.00
#
_symmetry.space_group_name_H-M   'P 1'
#
loop_
_entity.id
_entity.type
_entity.pdbx_description
1 polymer ?
#
loop_
_entity_poly.entity_id
_entity_poly.type
_entity_poly.pdbx_seq_one_letter_code
_entity_poly.pdbx_strand_id
1 'polypeptide(L)' 'MALLQEFVKYYYPVKNEVILAVNEKNIPAQKLYEKVGFQDKGFRRMGPIGQQFILHLPITR' A
#
# COMPACT_ATOMS: atom_id res chain seq x y z
N MET A 1 9.92 -4.06 -13.17
CA MET A 1 10.52 -4.74 -12.00
C MET A 1 9.67 -4.42 -10.78
N ALA A 2 9.02 -5.42 -10.18
CA ALA A 2 8.17 -5.25 -9.00
C ALA A 2 8.90 -5.76 -7.75
N LEU A 3 9.98 -5.06 -7.37
CA LEU A 3 10.91 -5.49 -6.31
C LEU A 3 10.21 -5.81 -4.98
N LEU A 4 9.17 -5.05 -4.62
CA LEU A 4 8.42 -5.28 -3.38
C LEU A 4 7.62 -6.59 -3.42
N GLN A 5 6.99 -6.92 -4.55
CA GLN A 5 6.22 -8.17 -4.65
C GLN A 5 7.14 -9.39 -4.56
N GLU A 6 8.27 -9.37 -5.27
CA GLU A 6 9.28 -10.44 -5.22
C GLU A 6 9.85 -10.60 -3.80
N PHE A 7 10.18 -9.48 -3.15
CA PHE A 7 10.65 -9.48 -1.76
C PHE A 7 9.64 -10.13 -0.82
N VAL A 8 8.36 -9.75 -0.91
CA VAL A 8 7.32 -10.29 -0.02
C VAL A 8 7.07 -11.77 -0.31
N LYS A 9 7.06 -12.19 -1.58
CA LYS A 9 6.94 -13.61 -1.94
C LYS A 9 8.08 -14.46 -1.37
N TYR A 10 9.31 -13.94 -1.41
CA TYR A 10 10.49 -14.66 -0.94
C TYR A 10 10.54 -14.78 0.58
N TYR A 11 10.37 -13.67 1.31
CA TYR A 11 10.52 -13.66 2.77
C TYR A 11 9.23 -13.99 3.52
N TYR A 12 8.06 -13.78 2.90
CA TYR A 12 6.75 -13.95 3.53
C TYR A 12 5.76 -14.71 2.62
N PRO A 13 6.06 -15.97 2.24
CA PRO A 13 5.33 -16.72 1.21
C PRO A 13 3.85 -17.01 1.54
N VAL A 14 3.45 -16.86 2.81
CA VAL A 14 2.07 -17.04 3.28
C VAL A 14 1.24 -15.76 3.23
N LYS A 15 1.87 -14.60 2.98
CA LYS A 15 1.17 -13.31 2.94
C LYS A 15 0.64 -13.05 1.53
N ASN A 16 -0.56 -12.52 1.46
CA ASN A 16 -1.31 -12.29 0.22
C ASN A 16 -1.50 -10.81 -0.11
N GLU A 17 -1.12 -9.89 0.78
CA GLU A 17 -1.18 -8.45 0.52
C GLU A 17 -0.18 -7.67 1.38
N VAL A 18 0.15 -6.47 0.91
CA VAL A 18 0.82 -5.43 1.69
C VAL A 18 -0.17 -4.28 1.89
N ILE A 19 -0.32 -3.87 3.15
CA ILE A 19 -1.14 -2.72 3.54
C ILE A 19 -0.25 -1.53 3.85
N LEU A 20 -0.64 -0.37 3.37
CA LEU A 20 0.07 0.88 3.60
C LEU A 20 -0.90 1.99 4.00
N ALA A 21 -0.58 2.72 5.06
CA ALA A 21 -1.29 3.94 5.42
C ALA A 21 -0.52 5.16 4.90
N VAL A 22 -1.19 6.06 4.17
CA VAL A 22 -0.62 7.31 3.67
C VAL A 22 -1.52 8.49 4.06
N ASN A 23 -0.95 9.58 4.56
CA ASN A 23 -1.72 10.76 4.93
C ASN A 23 -2.40 11.38 3.70
N GLU A 24 -3.65 11.84 3.84
CA GLU A 24 -4.44 12.44 2.77
C GLU A 24 -3.78 13.66 2.12
N LYS A 25 -2.93 14.38 2.85
CA LYS A 25 -2.18 15.55 2.36
C LYS A 25 -0.90 15.18 1.62
N ASN A 26 -0.43 13.94 1.73
CA ASN A 26 0.78 13.47 1.05
C ASN A 26 0.45 12.97 -0.37
N ILE A 27 0.00 13.89 -1.22
CA ILE A 27 -0.38 13.62 -2.61
C ILE A 27 0.77 12.98 -3.43
N PRO A 28 2.05 13.40 -3.30
CA PRO A 28 3.13 12.76 -4.04
C PRO A 28 3.29 11.27 -3.72
N ALA A 29 3.18 10.89 -2.44
CA ALA A 29 3.29 9.51 -2.03
C ALA A 29 2.08 8.68 -2.50
N GLN A 30 0.85 9.22 -2.41
CA GLN A 30 -0.34 8.57 -2.93
C GLN A 30 -0.19 8.19 -4.41
N LYS A 31 0.19 9.16 -5.25
CA LYS A 31 0.42 8.92 -6.69
C LYS A 31 1.51 7.90 -6.96
N LEU A 32 2.58 7.90 -6.16
CA LEU A 32 3.65 6.90 -6.28
C LEU A 32 3.10 5.50 -5.97
N TYR A 33 2.36 5.33 -4.89
CA TYR A 33 1.83 4.05 -4.47
C TYR A 33 0.81 3.50 -5.48
N GLU A 34 -0.09 4.34 -5.97
CA GLU A 34 -1.00 4.00 -7.06
C GLU A 34 -0.24 3.53 -8.30
N LYS A 35 0.80 4.26 -8.72
CA LYS A 35 1.62 3.91 -9.89
C LYS A 35 2.32 2.56 -9.76
N VAL A 36 2.70 2.16 -8.54
CA VAL A 36 3.36 0.86 -8.30
C VAL A 36 2.37 -0.27 -7.99
N GLY A 37 1.07 -0.01 -8.08
CA GLY A 37 0.02 -1.03 -8.03
C GLY A 37 -0.73 -1.14 -6.70
N PHE A 38 -0.52 -0.21 -5.76
CA PHE A 38 -1.42 -0.11 -4.60
C PHE A 38 -2.79 0.42 -5.03
N GLN A 39 -3.82 -0.11 -4.40
CA GLN A 39 -5.22 0.19 -4.70
C GLN A 39 -5.87 0.84 -3.49
N ASP A 40 -6.55 1.96 -3.71
CA ASP A 40 -7.45 2.53 -2.73
C ASP A 40 -8.79 1.79 -2.77
N LYS A 41 -9.12 1.10 -1.66
CA LYS A 41 -10.40 0.39 -1.49
C LYS A 41 -11.43 1.19 -0.69
N GLY A 42 -11.18 2.48 -0.46
CA GLY A 42 -12.05 3.38 0.30
C GLY A 42 -11.84 3.32 1.82
N PHE A 43 -10.88 2.52 2.30
CA PHE A 43 -10.58 2.44 3.73
C PHE A 43 -9.83 3.68 4.20
N ARG A 44 -10.25 4.20 5.36
CA ARG A 44 -9.68 5.40 6.00
C ARG A 44 -9.41 5.13 7.47
N ARG A 45 -8.38 5.78 8.01
CA ARG A 45 -8.06 5.76 9.44
C ARG A 45 -7.67 7.16 9.90
N MET A 46 -8.04 7.53 11.12
CA MET A 46 -7.49 8.73 11.76
C MET A 46 -6.09 8.46 12.30
N GLY A 47 -5.11 9.21 11.81
CA GLY A 47 -3.77 9.28 12.36
C GLY A 47 -3.56 10.56 13.20
N PRO A 48 -2.38 10.72 13.81
CA PRO A 48 -2.09 11.87 14.69
C PRO A 48 -2.18 13.24 14.00
N ILE A 49 -1.99 13.28 12.67
CA ILE A 49 -1.93 14.53 11.87
C ILE A 49 -3.07 14.54 10.82
N GLY A 50 -4.17 13.83 11.09
CA GLY A 50 -5.36 13.80 10.24
C GLY A 50 -5.60 12.45 9.55
N GLN A 51 -6.47 12.46 8.57
CA GLN A 51 -6.95 11.25 7.90
C GLN A 51 -5.85 10.59 7.05
N GLN A 52 -5.82 9.26 7.09
CA GLN A 52 -4.93 8.41 6.30
C GLN A 52 -5.75 7.51 5.39
N PHE A 53 -5.30 7.36 4.15
CA PHE A 53 -5.80 6.37 3.20
C PHE A 53 -5.11 5.05 3.47
N ILE A 54 -5.87 3.96 3.47
CA ILE A 54 -5.34 2.61 3.61
C ILE A 54 -5.33 1.98 2.22
N LEU A 55 -4.14 1.81 1.67
CA LEU A 55 -3.92 1.28 0.33
C LEU A 55 -3.50 -0.19 0.39
N HIS A 56 -3.89 -0.95 -0.63
CA HIS A 56 -3.71 -2.39 -0.70
C HIS A 56 -2.88 -2.78 -1.93
N LEU A 57 -1.81 -3.53 -1.75
CA LEU A 57 -1.08 -4.18 -2.83
C LEU A 57 -1.27 -5.70 -2.73
N PRO A 58 -2.08 -6.32 -3.60
CA PRO A 58 -2.20 -7.77 -3.66
C PRO A 58 -0.88 -8.43 -4.06
N ILE A 59 -0.54 -9.53 -3.39
CA ILE A 59 0.57 -10.41 -3.74
C ILE A 59 -0.03 -11.65 -4.42
N THR A 60 -0.18 -11.59 -5.74
CA THR A 60 -0.58 -12.72 -6.56
C THR A 60 0.57 -13.72 -6.64
N ARG A 61 0.30 -15.02 -6.46
CA ARG A 61 1.32 -16.07 -6.63
C ARG A 61 1.87 -16.07 -8.05
#